data_AF-S4ASG8-F1
#
_entry.id   AF-S4ASG8-F1
#
_cell.length_a   1.000
_cell.length_b   1.000
_cell.length_c   1.000
_cell.angle_alpha   90.00
_cell.angle_beta   90.00
_cell.angle_gamma   90.00
#
_symmetry.space_group_name_H-M   'P 1'
#
loop_
_entity.id
_entity.type
_entity.pdbx_description
1 polymer ?
#
loop_
_entity_poly.entity_id
_entity_poly.type
_entity_poly.pdbx_seq_one_letter_code
_entity_poly.pdbx_strand_id
1 'polypeptide(L)' 'MLGVGGTRSKLSRKALRGGRDGGRVGGGLSPQEQKRELLRKLQEERSRNDGS' A
#
# COMPACT_ATOMS: atom_id res chain seq x y z
N MET A 1 11.87 5.93 -2.47
CA MET A 1 12.17 4.75 -3.30
C MET A 1 12.88 3.73 -2.42
N LEU A 2 12.24 2.59 -2.13
CA LEU A 2 12.80 1.58 -1.22
C LEU A 2 13.93 0.84 -1.94
N GLY A 3 15.17 1.05 -1.50
CA GLY A 3 16.37 0.49 -2.10
C GLY A 3 16.37 -1.05 -2.04
N VAL A 4 16.36 -1.71 -3.19
CA VAL A 4 16.69 -3.14 -3.31
C VAL A 4 18.20 -3.30 -3.51
N GLY A 5 18.97 -2.79 -2.55
CA GLY A 5 20.42 -2.89 -2.50
C GLY A 5 20.84 -3.69 -1.27
N GLY A 6 20.77 -5.01 -1.35
CA GLY A 6 21.20 -5.89 -0.26
C GLY A 6 21.24 -7.34 -0.70
N THR A 7 22.45 -7.82 -1.00
CA THR A 7 22.82 -9.21 -1.28
C THR A 7 22.15 -9.83 -2.52
N ARG A 8 22.94 -10.23 -3.53
CA ARG A 8 22.46 -10.84 -4.78
C ARG A 8 21.85 -12.23 -4.53
N SER A 9 20.67 -12.27 -3.92
CA SER A 9 19.81 -13.45 -3.91
C SER A 9 19.19 -13.56 -5.30
N LYS A 10 19.17 -14.78 -5.89
CA LYS A 10 18.44 -15.07 -7.14
C LYS A 10 16.94 -14.95 -6.90
N LEU A 11 16.44 -13.73 -6.71
CA LEU A 11 15.03 -13.43 -6.57
C LEU A 11 14.36 -13.78 -7.89
N SER A 12 13.49 -14.79 -7.87
CA SER A 12 12.77 -15.21 -9.06
C SER A 12 11.89 -14.05 -9.55
N ARG A 13 11.72 -13.93 -10.88
CA ARG A 13 10.87 -12.90 -11.50
C ARG A 13 9.44 -12.90 -10.92
N LYS A 14 8.99 -14.07 -10.46
CA LYS A 14 7.72 -14.28 -9.75
C LYS A 14 7.73 -13.60 -8.38
N ALA A 15 8.80 -13.71 -7.59
CA ALA A 15 8.91 -13.00 -6.32
C ALA A 15 8.90 -11.46 -6.50
N LEU A 16 9.57 -10.95 -7.54
CA LEU A 16 9.57 -9.51 -7.86
C LEU A 16 8.20 -8.98 -8.33
N ARG A 17 7.37 -9.84 -8.92
CA ARG A 17 6.02 -9.49 -9.42
C ARG A 17 4.90 -9.83 -8.43
N GLY A 18 5.22 -10.12 -7.16
CA GLY A 18 4.22 -10.49 -6.16
C GLY A 18 3.70 -11.92 -6.38
N GLY A 19 4.62 -12.87 -6.44
CA GLY A 19 4.33 -14.30 -6.56
C GLY A 19 3.31 -14.72 -5.50
N ARG A 20 2.44 -15.68 -5.87
CA ARG A 20 1.20 -16.08 -5.20
C ARG A 20 1.26 -16.29 -3.66
N ASP A 21 2.44 -16.40 -3.08
CA ASP A 21 2.70 -16.57 -1.64
C ASP A 21 3.23 -15.31 -0.93
N GLY A 22 3.47 -14.22 -1.66
CA GLY A 22 3.77 -12.86 -1.17
C GLY A 22 2.52 -11.96 -1.13
N GLY A 23 1.33 -12.56 -1.24
CA GLY A 23 0.05 -11.89 -1.12
C GLY A 23 -0.31 -11.66 0.34
N ARG A 24 0.23 -10.58 0.92
CA ARG A 24 -0.39 -9.67 1.92
C ARG A 24 0.71 -8.94 2.68
N VAL A 25 1.27 -7.90 2.08
CA VAL A 25 1.60 -6.73 2.89
C VAL A 25 0.23 -6.13 3.26
N GLY A 26 -0.27 -6.47 4.45
CA GLY A 26 -1.58 -6.02 4.93
C GLY A 26 -2.61 -7.14 5.01
N GLY A 27 -2.53 -7.94 6.07
CA GLY A 27 -3.65 -8.75 6.57
C GLY A 27 -4.71 -7.90 7.28
N GLY A 28 -5.05 -6.74 6.74
CA GLY A 28 -5.99 -5.80 7.35
C GLY A 28 -6.77 -5.09 6.27
N LEU A 29 -8.10 -5.20 6.36
CA LEU A 29 -9.11 -4.60 5.47
C LEU A 29 -8.88 -4.87 3.97
N SER A 30 -9.92 -5.27 3.27
CA SER A 30 -9.87 -5.38 1.81
C SER A 30 -9.27 -4.10 1.20
N PRO A 31 -8.55 -4.17 0.07
CA PRO A 31 -8.02 -2.97 -0.58
C PRO A 31 -9.08 -1.89 -0.84
N GLN A 32 -10.35 -2.31 -0.97
CA GLN A 32 -11.50 -1.42 -1.11
C GLN A 32 -11.84 -0.69 0.20
N GLU A 33 -11.78 -1.36 1.34
CA GLU A 33 -11.98 -0.76 2.66
C GLU A 33 -10.88 0.23 3.01
N GLN A 34 -9.61 -0.08 2.72
CA GLN A 34 -8.50 0.85 2.89
C GLN A 34 -8.68 2.11 2.04
N LYS A 35 -9.14 1.95 0.79
CA LYS A 35 -9.45 3.09 -0.10
C LYS A 35 -10.58 3.96 0.48
N ARG A 36 -11.65 3.36 1.01
CA ARG A 36 -12.75 4.10 1.63
C ARG A 36 -12.28 4.90 2.84
N GLU A 37 -11.46 4.30 3.70
CA GLU A 37 -10.91 4.98 4.87
C GLU A 37 -10.01 6.16 4.48
N LEU A 38 -9.15 5.99 3.47
CA LEU A 38 -8.29 7.06 2.98
C LEU A 38 -9.11 8.22 2.40
N LEU A 39 -10.14 7.92 1.60
CA LEU A 39 -11.02 8.93 1.03
C LEU A 39 -11.78 9.70 2.11
N ARG A 40 -12.23 9.03 3.17
CA ARG A 40 -12.87 9.67 4.32
C ARG A 40 -11.94 10.68 4.98
N LYS A 41 -10.68 10.30 5.28
CA LYS A 41 -9.69 11.20 5.91
C LYS A 41 -9.40 12.42 5.03
N LEU A 42 -9.20 12.20 3.73
CA LEU A 42 -8.94 13.31 2.79
C LEU A 42 -10.13 14.28 2.68
N GLN A 43 -11.37 13.77 2.74
CA GLN A 43 -12.56 14.62 2.77
C GLN A 43 -12.65 15.41 4.08
N GLU A 44 -12.37 14.78 5.22
CA GLU A 44 -12.34 15.45 6.53
C GLU A 44 -11.30 16.59 6.56
N GLU A 45 -10.11 16.38 5.99
CA GLU A 45 -9.08 17.42 5.90
C GLU A 45 -9.50 18.59 5.01
N ARG A 46 -10.12 18.33 3.84
CA ARG A 46 -10.62 19.39 2.95
C ARG A 46 -11.73 20.20 3.61
N SER A 47 -12.72 19.54 4.22
CA SER A 47 -13.81 20.23 4.91
C SER A 47 -13.33 21.08 6.09
N ARG A 48 -12.25 20.67 6.76
CA ARG A 48 -11.62 21.49 7.82
C ARG A 48 -10.91 22.71 7.25
N ASN A 49 -10.29 22.58 6.08
CA ASN A 49 -9.50 23.65 5.47
C ASN A 49 -10.35 24.66 4.69
N ASP A 50 -11.47 24.23 4.10
CA ASP A 50 -12.38 25.10 3.32
C ASP A 50 -13.33 25.94 4.22
N GLY A 51 -13.33 25.70 5.54
CA GLY A 51 -14.15 26.41 6.52
C GLY A 51 -13.41 27.45 7.38
N SER A 52 -12.18 27.84 7.02
CA SER A 52 -11.37 28.85 7.72
C SER A 52 -11.25 30.16 6.95
#